data_AF-A0AA96CW40-F1
#
_entry.id   AF-A0AA96CW40-F1
#
_cell.length_a   1.000
_cell.length_b   1.000
_cell.length_c   1.000
_cell.angle_alpha   90.00
_cell.angle_beta   90.00
_cell.angle_gamma   90.00
#
_symmetry.space_group_name_H-M   'P 1'
#
loop_
_entity.id
_entity.type
_entity.pdbx_description
1 polymer ?
#
loop_
_entity_poly.entity_id
_entity_poly.type
_entity_poly.pdbx_seq_one_letter_code
_entity_poly.pdbx_strand_id
1 'polypeptide(L)'
;MTEAQIQLQNALTTTFLANLVFLSEYDKDLYHRVDELSRMIENGTYEEKYHLEFIMEDGDFDIYDVVNEKYLYNRKPKKYNNSLISKVKFDEKQSIINISDYFSFTDRIEINKDYFDLDTLEELSSITINDAQDYKDILGKIKLEKKKLKYIRKFIFFGTLLGRHIPKIAEKVDAHMYLVLERNLEIFRLSLFTIDYTILAKKGAIFSIMDDNLEEEVKINKFLTIDLLDNNIIKMSSTNINISKYIDNFLSISSVLSSESYDYNRMIYTHTNRVTKYINDGYKFILFKKTKEKSNFFENIPILYIAAGPSLDENIEWIKENQNKFFIVTIGAAYQKLINNNIRVDIITTVDEQLHIVADKQFNDEAVSKIDKNTLILASSLTHEKVINKFNKENLYLFEIFSSLHKDSVSFGGFSVGEVTLDVLLQLNAKNIYLIGLDLVLNQKTGETHSKNSASGTIKINLNENQSRETFTVRGTTIKVKNNSNKYVLTTPLFYSSIKSVEDKLFSKSKEVKVYNLSKNGAYFEGSIKKRTNVLKIDLFKDVSNIVIEYKKELNKYSREGLLKVNINNIKGEVYFFENNLQTILNNIEKKSFLS
;
A
#
# COMPACT_ATOMS: atom_id res chain seq x y z
N MET A 1 -2.59 46.57 -29.93
CA MET A 1 -1.72 45.40 -30.20
C MET A 1 -1.03 45.61 -31.53
N THR A 2 0.23 45.18 -31.66
CA THR A 2 0.94 45.15 -32.95
C THR A 2 0.43 43.98 -33.81
N GLU A 3 0.67 44.01 -35.12
CA GLU A 3 0.27 42.91 -36.03
C GLU A 3 0.86 41.56 -35.59
N ALA A 4 2.11 41.55 -35.13
CA ALA A 4 2.76 40.37 -34.58
C ALA A 4 2.07 39.83 -33.31
N GLN A 5 1.55 40.71 -32.45
CA GLN A 5 0.78 40.29 -31.26
C GLN A 5 -0.55 39.66 -31.65
N ILE A 6 -1.23 40.17 -32.67
CA ILE A 6 -2.49 39.59 -33.20
C ILE A 6 -2.23 38.21 -33.81
N GLN A 7 -1.18 38.06 -34.61
CA GLN A 7 -0.81 36.77 -35.20
C GLN A 7 -0.47 35.73 -34.11
N LEU A 8 0.28 36.14 -33.08
CA LEU A 8 0.62 35.28 -31.95
C LEU A 8 -0.63 34.86 -31.16
N GLN A 9 -1.53 35.81 -30.87
CA GLN A 9 -2.79 35.52 -30.19
C GLN A 9 -3.63 34.52 -31.00
N ASN A 10 -3.78 34.73 -32.30
CA ASN A 10 -4.52 33.81 -33.17
C ASN A 10 -3.92 32.40 -33.17
N ALA A 11 -2.59 32.28 -33.18
CA ALA A 11 -1.90 30.99 -33.12
C ALA A 11 -2.14 30.26 -31.79
N LEU A 12 -2.06 30.98 -30.66
CA LEU A 12 -2.36 30.43 -29.33
C LEU A 12 -3.82 29.98 -29.23
N THR A 13 -4.77 30.80 -29.68
CA THR A 13 -6.20 30.47 -29.67
C THR A 13 -6.51 29.27 -30.55
N THR A 14 -5.90 29.18 -31.74
CA THR A 14 -6.06 28.02 -32.62
C THR A 14 -5.57 26.73 -31.95
N THR A 15 -4.42 26.78 -31.27
CA THR A 15 -3.87 25.64 -30.53
C THR A 15 -4.78 25.23 -29.37
N PHE A 16 -5.29 26.20 -28.63
CA PHE A 16 -6.23 25.97 -27.53
C PHE A 16 -7.52 25.28 -27.99
N LEU A 17 -8.16 25.79 -29.05
CA LEU A 17 -9.37 25.21 -29.61
C LEU A 17 -9.15 23.79 -30.12
N ALA A 18 -8.02 23.52 -30.78
CA ALA A 18 -7.67 22.17 -31.23
C ALA A 18 -7.53 21.18 -30.05
N ASN A 19 -6.89 21.62 -28.95
CA ASN A 19 -6.80 20.81 -27.74
C ASN A 19 -8.16 20.57 -27.08
N LEU A 20 -9.07 21.55 -27.07
CA LEU A 20 -10.42 21.36 -26.54
C LEU A 20 -11.19 20.30 -27.33
N VAL A 21 -11.10 20.33 -28.66
CA VAL A 21 -11.69 19.29 -29.52
C VAL A 21 -11.10 17.93 -29.16
N PHE A 22 -9.78 17.83 -29.09
CA PHE A 22 -9.09 16.59 -28.69
C PHE A 22 -9.58 16.07 -27.33
N LEU A 23 -9.64 16.91 -26.30
CA LEU A 23 -10.10 16.51 -24.97
C LEU A 23 -11.56 16.07 -24.99
N SER A 24 -12.44 16.73 -25.78
CA SER A 24 -13.85 16.36 -25.86
C SER A 24 -14.08 14.94 -26.41
N GLU A 25 -13.14 14.44 -27.21
CA GLU A 25 -13.15 13.08 -27.76
C GLU A 25 -12.42 12.09 -26.85
N TYR A 26 -11.30 12.51 -26.25
CA TYR A 26 -10.35 11.64 -25.54
C TYR A 26 -10.60 11.53 -24.03
N ASP A 27 -10.94 12.64 -23.37
CA ASP A 27 -11.17 12.73 -21.92
C ASP A 27 -12.25 13.78 -21.63
N LYS A 28 -13.51 13.33 -21.71
CA LYS A 28 -14.70 14.19 -21.57
C LYS A 28 -14.76 14.92 -20.23
N ASP A 29 -14.37 14.26 -19.14
CA ASP A 29 -14.43 14.84 -17.80
C ASP A 29 -13.40 15.95 -17.63
N LEU A 30 -12.19 15.77 -18.18
CA LEU A 30 -11.20 16.84 -18.24
C LEU A 30 -11.65 17.98 -19.16
N TYR A 31 -12.20 17.67 -20.33
CA TYR A 31 -12.77 18.67 -21.24
C TYR A 31 -13.80 19.56 -20.53
N HIS A 32 -14.77 18.96 -19.85
CA HIS A 32 -15.82 19.71 -19.16
C HIS A 32 -15.26 20.65 -18.10
N ARG A 33 -14.27 20.21 -17.30
CA ARG A 33 -13.62 21.07 -16.30
C ARG A 33 -12.88 22.26 -16.94
N VAL A 34 -12.15 22.02 -18.03
CA VAL A 34 -11.44 23.09 -18.74
C VAL A 34 -12.40 24.08 -19.41
N ASP A 35 -13.46 23.58 -20.06
CA ASP A 35 -14.49 24.40 -20.71
C ASP A 35 -15.25 25.24 -19.67
N GLU A 36 -15.65 24.64 -18.55
CA GLU A 36 -16.32 25.35 -17.45
C GLU A 36 -15.42 26.45 -16.88
N LEU A 37 -14.16 26.16 -16.56
CA LEU A 37 -13.21 27.17 -16.09
C LEU A 37 -13.04 28.31 -17.12
N SER A 38 -12.96 27.97 -18.41
CA SER A 38 -12.80 28.97 -19.48
C SER A 38 -14.01 29.90 -19.56
N ARG A 39 -15.23 29.37 -19.48
CA ARG A 39 -16.47 30.17 -19.46
C ARG A 39 -16.57 31.05 -18.22
N MET A 40 -16.15 30.54 -17.06
CA MET A 40 -16.14 31.29 -15.81
C MET A 40 -15.15 32.47 -15.85
N ILE A 41 -14.03 32.31 -16.55
CA ILE A 41 -13.06 33.39 -16.76
C ILE A 41 -13.65 34.42 -17.74
N GLU A 42 -14.21 33.97 -18.87
CA GLU A 42 -14.78 34.84 -19.91
C GLU A 42 -15.96 35.69 -19.42
N ASN A 43 -16.81 35.13 -18.54
CA ASN A 43 -17.95 35.84 -17.97
C ASN A 43 -17.61 36.62 -16.68
N GLY A 44 -16.36 36.57 -16.21
CA GLY A 44 -15.87 37.28 -15.02
C GLY A 44 -16.31 36.70 -13.68
N THR A 45 -16.82 35.46 -13.63
CA THR A 45 -17.20 34.78 -12.37
C THR A 45 -16.04 34.08 -11.66
N TYR A 46 -14.90 33.94 -12.34
CA TYR A 46 -13.63 33.45 -11.78
C TYR A 46 -12.50 34.41 -12.14
N GLU A 47 -11.76 34.86 -11.13
CA GLU A 47 -10.57 35.69 -11.30
C GLU A 47 -9.33 34.80 -11.48
N GLU A 48 -8.64 34.95 -12.62
CA GLU A 48 -7.42 34.21 -12.93
C GLU A 48 -6.30 34.56 -11.93
N LYS A 49 -5.60 33.54 -11.45
CA LYS A 49 -4.41 33.65 -10.59
C LYS A 49 -3.11 33.58 -11.38
N TYR A 50 -3.17 33.01 -12.57
CA TYR A 50 -2.04 32.71 -13.43
C TYR A 50 -2.26 33.32 -14.80
N HIS A 51 -1.32 34.16 -15.21
CA HIS A 51 -1.35 34.77 -16.54
C HIS A 51 -0.24 34.25 -17.43
N LEU A 52 -0.57 34.07 -18.70
CA LEU A 52 0.40 33.74 -19.74
C LEU A 52 1.08 35.03 -20.21
N GLU A 53 2.36 35.21 -19.86
CA GLU A 53 3.11 36.42 -20.21
C GLU A 53 4.25 36.11 -21.17
N PHE A 54 4.35 36.87 -22.26
CA PHE A 54 5.44 36.71 -23.22
C PHE A 54 6.71 37.41 -22.74
N ILE A 55 7.76 36.63 -22.48
CA ILE A 55 9.05 37.16 -22.06
C ILE A 55 9.88 37.48 -23.29
N MET A 56 9.89 38.76 -23.69
CA MET A 56 10.60 39.21 -24.91
C MET A 56 12.06 38.80 -24.97
N GLU A 57 12.78 38.88 -23.84
CA GLU A 57 14.21 38.56 -23.75
C GLU A 57 14.51 37.08 -23.99
N ASP A 58 13.62 36.19 -23.52
CA ASP A 58 13.76 34.75 -23.71
C ASP A 58 13.07 34.28 -25.00
N GLY A 59 12.08 35.03 -25.50
CA GLY A 59 11.30 34.75 -26.70
C GLY A 59 10.39 33.52 -26.54
N ASP A 60 9.81 33.34 -25.36
CA ASP A 60 8.81 32.32 -25.03
C ASP A 60 7.94 32.82 -23.86
N PHE A 61 6.91 32.06 -23.50
CA PHE A 61 5.97 32.42 -22.45
C PHE A 61 6.39 31.91 -21.07
N ASP A 62 6.09 32.70 -20.06
CA ASP A 62 6.15 32.32 -18.64
C ASP A 62 4.74 32.37 -18.04
N ILE A 63 4.60 31.79 -16.85
CA ILE A 63 3.38 31.87 -16.05
C ILE A 63 3.66 32.87 -14.92
N TYR A 64 2.96 33.99 -14.95
CA TYR A 64 2.95 34.96 -13.87
C TYR A 64 1.89 34.58 -12.83
N ASP A 65 2.34 34.25 -11.62
CA ASP A 65 1.49 34.01 -10.44
C ASP A 65 1.21 35.35 -9.77
N VAL A 66 0.00 35.86 -9.97
CA VAL A 66 -0.43 37.18 -9.48
C VAL A 66 -0.45 37.23 -7.96
N VAL A 67 -0.88 36.14 -7.33
CA VAL A 67 -1.05 36.07 -5.87
C VAL A 67 0.28 36.14 -5.15
N ASN A 68 1.31 35.51 -5.71
CA ASN A 68 2.65 35.46 -5.11
C ASN A 68 3.66 36.39 -5.80
N GLU A 69 3.20 37.21 -6.76
CA GLU A 69 3.99 38.16 -7.56
C GLU A 69 5.28 37.57 -8.13
N LYS A 70 5.20 36.37 -8.72
CA LYS A 70 6.38 35.63 -9.21
C LYS A 70 6.15 34.92 -10.53
N TYR A 71 7.23 34.69 -11.25
CA TYR A 71 7.23 33.88 -12.47
C TYR A 71 7.60 32.43 -12.17
N LEU A 72 6.80 31.47 -12.63
CA LEU A 72 7.07 30.05 -12.36
C LEU A 72 8.31 29.53 -13.10
N TYR A 73 8.67 30.11 -14.25
CA TYR A 73 9.92 29.82 -14.95
C TYR A 73 11.05 30.83 -14.65
N ASN A 74 10.84 31.75 -13.69
CA ASN A 74 11.79 32.82 -13.35
C ASN A 74 12.24 33.66 -14.56
N ARG A 75 11.33 33.95 -15.49
CA ARG A 75 11.56 34.66 -16.76
C ARG A 75 12.60 34.00 -17.67
N LYS A 76 12.88 32.71 -17.47
CA LYS A 76 13.82 31.90 -18.29
C LYS A 76 13.19 30.58 -18.78
N PRO A 77 11.99 30.62 -19.40
CA PRO A 77 11.27 29.41 -19.82
C PRO A 77 12.07 28.48 -20.74
N LYS A 78 12.84 28.98 -21.72
CA LYS A 78 13.68 28.13 -22.59
C LYS A 78 14.75 27.40 -21.80
N LYS A 79 15.47 28.10 -20.90
CA LYS A 79 16.50 27.47 -20.06
C LYS A 79 15.91 26.37 -19.19
N TYR A 80 14.76 26.63 -18.57
CA TYR A 80 14.08 25.68 -17.70
C TYR A 80 13.61 24.44 -18.49
N ASN A 81 12.90 24.63 -19.60
CA ASN A 81 12.40 23.52 -20.43
C ASN A 81 13.56 22.70 -21.03
N ASN A 82 14.61 23.36 -21.51
CA ASN A 82 15.82 22.68 -22.00
C ASN A 82 16.50 21.86 -20.88
N SER A 83 16.47 22.35 -19.63
CA SER A 83 16.97 21.57 -18.49
C SER A 83 16.18 20.28 -18.32
N LEU A 84 14.84 20.32 -18.32
CA LEU A 84 13.99 19.13 -18.21
C LEU A 84 14.27 18.13 -19.33
N ILE A 85 14.35 18.60 -20.58
CA ILE A 85 14.63 17.75 -21.75
C ILE A 85 16.03 17.11 -21.65
N SER A 86 17.04 17.86 -21.20
CA SER A 86 18.42 17.37 -21.09
C SER A 86 18.61 16.33 -19.99
N LYS A 87 17.79 16.39 -18.93
CA LYS A 87 17.81 15.44 -17.81
C LYS A 87 17.23 14.09 -18.20
N VAL A 88 16.27 14.05 -19.13
CA VAL A 88 15.69 12.80 -19.62
C VAL A 88 16.67 12.12 -20.57
N LYS A 89 17.48 11.20 -20.06
CA LYS A 89 18.42 10.39 -20.85
C LYS A 89 17.99 8.93 -20.84
N PHE A 90 18.54 8.11 -21.74
CA PHE A 90 18.33 6.66 -21.74
C PHE A 90 19.26 5.96 -20.73
N ASP A 91 19.26 6.47 -19.50
CA ASP A 91 19.98 5.94 -18.34
C ASP A 91 18.99 5.76 -17.17
N GLU A 92 19.49 5.36 -16.00
CA GLU A 92 18.68 5.10 -14.81
C GLU A 92 18.15 6.38 -14.12
N LYS A 93 18.71 7.56 -14.42
CA LYS A 93 18.35 8.81 -13.75
C LYS A 93 16.96 9.27 -14.15
N GLN A 94 16.24 9.98 -13.28
CA GLN A 94 14.84 10.37 -13.56
C GLN A 94 13.95 9.15 -13.81
N SER A 95 14.12 8.10 -13.01
CA SER A 95 13.31 6.89 -13.11
C SER A 95 12.79 6.47 -11.74
N ILE A 96 11.64 5.81 -11.74
CA ILE A 96 11.16 5.00 -10.63
C ILE A 96 11.55 3.56 -11.00
N ILE A 97 12.39 2.95 -10.17
CA ILE A 97 12.94 1.61 -10.41
C ILE A 97 12.24 0.66 -9.45
N ASN A 98 11.46 -0.27 -10.01
CA ASN A 98 10.71 -1.29 -9.29
C ASN A 98 11.24 -2.70 -9.60
N ILE A 99 12.51 -2.82 -9.96
CA ILE A 99 13.15 -4.12 -10.14
C ILE A 99 13.39 -4.72 -8.75
N SER A 100 13.01 -5.97 -8.58
CA SER A 100 13.18 -6.69 -7.32
C SER A 100 14.65 -6.79 -6.90
N ASP A 101 14.90 -6.62 -5.60
CA ASP A 101 16.23 -6.75 -5.01
C ASP A 101 16.78 -8.18 -5.13
N TYR A 102 15.93 -9.20 -5.36
CA TYR A 102 16.40 -10.58 -5.63
C TYR A 102 17.35 -10.65 -6.84
N PHE A 103 17.21 -9.74 -7.79
CA PHE A 103 18.11 -9.66 -8.94
C PHE A 103 19.46 -9.01 -8.63
N SER A 104 19.61 -8.29 -7.51
CA SER A 104 20.88 -7.64 -7.15
C SER A 104 21.93 -8.62 -6.59
N PHE A 105 21.51 -9.78 -6.10
CA PHE A 105 22.42 -10.81 -5.57
C PHE A 105 23.30 -11.40 -6.67
N THR A 106 24.59 -11.62 -6.40
CA THR A 106 25.56 -12.07 -7.41
C THR A 106 25.67 -13.57 -7.51
N ASP A 107 25.48 -14.27 -6.39
CA ASP A 107 25.77 -15.69 -6.25
C ASP A 107 24.50 -16.43 -5.81
N ARG A 108 24.49 -17.75 -6.04
CA ARG A 108 23.47 -18.63 -5.49
C ARG A 108 23.72 -18.80 -3.99
N ILE A 109 22.65 -18.86 -3.22
CA ILE A 109 22.70 -19.06 -1.78
C ILE A 109 22.53 -20.56 -1.52
N GLU A 110 23.49 -21.16 -0.81
CA GLU A 110 23.39 -22.54 -0.39
C GLU A 110 22.29 -22.70 0.68
N ILE A 111 21.35 -23.60 0.44
CA ILE A 111 20.25 -23.89 1.37
C ILE A 111 20.49 -25.31 1.91
N ASN A 112 20.91 -25.38 3.17
CA ASN A 112 21.29 -26.63 3.84
C ASN A 112 20.13 -27.34 4.56
N LYS A 113 18.89 -26.93 4.29
CA LYS A 113 17.66 -27.48 4.89
C LYS A 113 16.70 -27.87 3.78
N ASP A 114 15.81 -28.83 4.08
CA ASP A 114 14.65 -29.07 3.24
C ASP A 114 13.81 -27.79 3.16
N TYR A 115 13.26 -27.49 1.98
CA TYR A 115 12.45 -26.28 1.77
C TYR A 115 11.20 -26.25 2.67
N PHE A 116 10.70 -27.42 3.08
CA PHE A 116 9.59 -27.54 4.01
C PHE A 116 9.96 -27.20 5.47
N ASP A 117 11.25 -27.12 5.80
CA ASP A 117 11.78 -26.92 7.15
C ASP A 117 12.41 -25.51 7.36
N LEU A 118 12.15 -24.57 6.46
CA LEU A 118 12.68 -23.20 6.58
C LEU A 118 11.96 -22.42 7.69
N ASP A 119 12.75 -21.80 8.57
CA ASP A 119 12.29 -21.17 9.81
C ASP A 119 12.15 -19.63 9.67
N THR A 120 12.80 -19.02 8.66
CA THR A 120 12.92 -17.56 8.51
C THR A 120 12.60 -17.04 7.10
N LEU A 121 12.23 -15.76 7.02
CA LEU A 121 12.01 -15.07 5.74
C LEU A 121 13.29 -14.94 4.90
N GLU A 122 14.46 -14.90 5.53
CA GLU A 122 15.75 -14.84 4.83
C GLU A 122 16.06 -16.16 4.12
N GLU A 123 15.83 -17.28 4.79
CA GLU A 123 15.93 -18.61 4.19
C GLU A 123 14.93 -18.78 3.03
N LEU A 124 13.68 -18.35 3.19
CA LEU A 124 12.68 -18.39 2.13
C LEU A 124 13.05 -17.49 0.94
N SER A 125 13.52 -16.28 1.23
CA SER A 125 14.03 -15.36 0.20
C SER A 125 15.22 -15.95 -0.54
N SER A 126 16.02 -16.82 0.08
CA SER A 126 17.15 -17.48 -0.57
C SER A 126 16.70 -18.41 -1.70
N ILE A 127 15.53 -19.06 -1.57
CA ILE A 127 14.94 -19.84 -2.68
C ILE A 127 14.62 -18.90 -3.85
N THR A 128 13.89 -17.81 -3.58
CA THR A 128 13.50 -16.84 -4.61
C THR A 128 14.73 -16.18 -5.26
N ILE A 129 15.80 -15.94 -4.50
CA ILE A 129 17.07 -15.45 -5.02
C ILE A 129 17.68 -16.48 -5.99
N ASN A 130 17.70 -17.76 -5.62
CA ASN A 130 18.20 -18.83 -6.48
C ASN A 130 17.35 -18.99 -7.76
N ASP A 131 16.03 -18.91 -7.65
CA ASP A 131 15.13 -18.91 -8.81
C ASP A 131 15.42 -17.71 -9.72
N ALA A 132 15.63 -16.52 -9.15
CA ALA A 132 16.05 -15.34 -9.88
C ALA A 132 17.45 -15.49 -10.53
N GLN A 133 18.34 -16.32 -9.96
CA GLN A 133 19.62 -16.65 -10.58
C GLN A 133 19.45 -17.49 -11.85
N ASP A 134 18.48 -18.40 -11.92
CA ASP A 134 18.21 -19.17 -13.15
C ASP A 134 17.91 -18.23 -14.32
N TYR A 135 17.11 -17.19 -14.09
CA TYR A 135 16.86 -16.15 -15.09
C TYR A 135 18.13 -15.35 -15.43
N LYS A 136 18.98 -15.03 -14.44
CA LYS A 136 20.22 -14.29 -14.66
C LYS A 136 21.28 -15.10 -15.41
N ASP A 137 21.31 -16.42 -15.24
CA ASP A 137 22.21 -17.30 -15.97
C ASP A 137 21.87 -17.33 -17.47
N ILE A 138 20.58 -17.23 -17.80
CA ILE A 138 20.08 -17.16 -19.18
C ILE A 138 20.21 -15.74 -19.76
N LEU A 139 19.77 -14.72 -19.03
CA LEU A 139 19.62 -13.35 -19.54
C LEU A 139 20.84 -12.46 -19.26
N GLY A 140 21.76 -12.90 -18.41
CA GLY A 140 22.92 -12.16 -17.93
C GLY A 140 22.63 -11.28 -16.71
N LYS A 141 23.70 -10.85 -16.02
CA LYS A 141 23.60 -10.02 -14.80
C LYS A 141 22.94 -8.65 -15.09
N ILE A 142 21.96 -8.31 -14.26
CA ILE A 142 21.34 -6.98 -14.24
C ILE A 142 22.29 -6.05 -13.49
N LYS A 143 22.88 -5.10 -14.22
CA LYS A 143 23.58 -3.95 -13.64
C LYS A 143 22.95 -2.72 -14.25
N LEU A 144 22.16 -1.98 -13.48
CA LEU A 144 21.48 -0.77 -13.98
C LEU A 144 22.48 0.37 -14.14
N GLU A 145 23.43 0.48 -13.21
CA GLU A 145 24.49 1.45 -13.27
C GLU A 145 25.31 1.31 -14.57
N LYS A 146 25.43 2.43 -15.30
CA LYS A 146 26.20 2.54 -16.55
C LYS A 146 25.61 1.80 -17.75
N LYS A 147 24.41 1.20 -17.65
CA LYS A 147 23.72 0.63 -18.82
C LYS A 147 22.81 1.68 -19.48
N LYS A 148 22.81 1.68 -20.82
CA LYS A 148 21.88 2.49 -21.61
C LYS A 148 20.59 1.71 -21.82
N LEU A 149 19.46 2.30 -21.47
CA LEU A 149 18.13 1.75 -21.78
C LEU A 149 17.98 1.69 -23.31
N LYS A 150 17.52 0.55 -23.85
CA LYS A 150 17.25 0.42 -25.28
C LYS A 150 15.97 1.14 -25.70
N TYR A 151 14.96 1.07 -24.83
CA TYR A 151 13.65 1.68 -25.01
C TYR A 151 13.13 2.13 -23.64
N ILE A 152 12.15 3.02 -23.65
CA ILE A 152 11.44 3.47 -22.46
C ILE A 152 9.97 3.12 -22.69
N ARG A 153 9.40 2.23 -21.89
CA ARG A 153 8.02 1.76 -22.09
C ARG A 153 6.99 2.72 -21.52
N LYS A 154 7.21 3.18 -20.29
CA LYS A 154 6.31 4.07 -19.56
C LYS A 154 7.00 5.37 -19.17
N PHE A 155 6.27 6.47 -19.28
CA PHE A 155 6.78 7.80 -18.94
C PHE A 155 5.77 8.63 -18.15
N ILE A 156 6.22 9.36 -17.12
CA ILE A 156 5.38 10.23 -16.30
C ILE A 156 5.83 11.69 -16.40
N PHE A 157 4.88 12.60 -16.60
CA PHE A 157 5.08 14.03 -16.43
C PHE A 157 4.47 14.47 -15.09
N PHE A 158 5.34 14.71 -14.09
CA PHE A 158 4.96 15.32 -12.81
C PHE A 158 4.96 16.85 -12.96
N GLY A 159 3.77 17.40 -13.14
CA GLY A 159 3.50 18.81 -13.44
C GLY A 159 3.66 19.10 -14.93
N THR A 160 2.75 19.89 -15.50
CA THR A 160 2.83 20.27 -16.91
C THR A 160 3.43 21.65 -17.09
N LEU A 161 3.13 22.59 -16.17
CA LEU A 161 3.33 24.02 -16.43
C LEU A 161 2.77 24.37 -17.83
N LEU A 162 3.49 25.11 -18.68
CA LEU A 162 3.11 25.39 -20.09
C LEU A 162 3.42 24.24 -21.08
N GLY A 163 3.83 23.06 -20.60
CA GLY A 163 3.97 21.87 -21.44
C GLY A 163 5.08 21.91 -22.51
N ARG A 164 5.81 23.01 -22.69
CA ARG A 164 6.83 23.20 -23.76
C ARG A 164 7.92 22.12 -23.84
N HIS A 165 8.19 21.42 -22.73
CA HIS A 165 9.13 20.30 -22.68
C HIS A 165 8.51 18.96 -23.15
N ILE A 166 7.18 18.82 -23.09
CA ILE A 166 6.46 17.56 -23.34
C ILE A 166 6.66 17.06 -24.78
N PRO A 167 6.46 17.84 -25.86
CA PRO A 167 6.59 17.30 -27.22
C PRO A 167 7.99 16.77 -27.51
N LYS A 168 9.03 17.52 -27.11
CA LYS A 168 10.44 17.15 -27.30
C LYS A 168 10.82 15.91 -26.49
N ILE A 169 10.27 15.75 -25.28
CA ILE A 169 10.48 14.54 -24.49
C ILE A 169 9.73 13.36 -25.10
N ALA A 170 8.48 13.55 -25.50
CA ALA A 170 7.65 12.51 -26.10
C ALA A 170 8.30 11.96 -27.38
N GLU A 171 8.75 12.83 -28.28
CA GLU A 171 9.46 12.45 -29.51
C GLU A 171 10.79 11.74 -29.20
N LYS A 172 11.55 12.23 -28.23
CA LYS A 172 12.84 11.65 -27.83
C LYS A 172 12.70 10.26 -27.21
N VAL A 173 11.67 10.07 -26.39
CA VAL A 173 11.47 8.87 -25.56
C VAL A 173 10.67 7.82 -26.30
N ASP A 174 9.66 8.25 -27.07
CA ASP A 174 8.69 7.42 -27.80
C ASP A 174 8.09 6.30 -26.93
N ALA A 175 7.64 6.67 -25.73
CA ALA A 175 7.07 5.72 -24.79
C ALA A 175 5.76 5.13 -25.31
N HIS A 176 5.47 3.90 -24.90
CA HIS A 176 4.20 3.24 -25.21
C HIS A 176 3.04 3.85 -24.43
N MET A 177 3.31 4.39 -23.23
CA MET A 177 2.27 4.95 -22.39
C MET A 177 2.77 6.13 -21.57
N TYR A 178 1.92 7.15 -21.45
CA TYR A 178 2.18 8.36 -20.71
C TYR A 178 1.18 8.56 -19.57
N LEU A 179 1.67 9.06 -18.43
CA LEU A 179 0.85 9.60 -17.35
C LEU A 179 1.17 11.09 -17.18
N VAL A 180 0.16 11.95 -17.21
CA VAL A 180 0.31 13.40 -17.10
C VAL A 180 -0.41 13.87 -15.84
N LEU A 181 0.35 14.48 -14.92
CA LEU A 181 -0.15 14.89 -13.61
C LEU A 181 0.00 16.40 -13.44
N GLU A 182 -1.07 17.14 -13.15
CA GLU A 182 -1.01 18.58 -12.83
C GLU A 182 -2.01 18.89 -11.71
N ARG A 183 -1.61 19.65 -10.69
CA ARG A 183 -2.47 19.96 -9.53
C ARG A 183 -3.39 21.14 -9.78
N ASN A 184 -3.04 21.99 -10.74
CA ASN A 184 -3.74 23.23 -10.97
C ASN A 184 -4.36 23.25 -12.37
N LEU A 185 -5.69 23.24 -12.43
CA LEU A 185 -6.44 23.24 -13.68
C LEU A 185 -6.17 24.49 -14.53
N GLU A 186 -5.94 25.64 -13.91
CA GLU A 186 -5.63 26.90 -14.60
C GLU A 186 -4.25 26.82 -15.28
N ILE A 187 -3.24 26.31 -14.59
CA ILE A 187 -1.90 26.06 -15.17
C ILE A 187 -2.00 25.07 -16.35
N PHE A 188 -2.74 23.97 -16.19
CA PHE A 188 -2.97 23.04 -17.30
C PHE A 188 -3.72 23.71 -18.46
N ARG A 189 -4.74 24.53 -18.18
CA ARG A 189 -5.44 25.30 -19.22
C ARG A 189 -4.48 26.20 -19.99
N LEU A 190 -3.55 26.87 -19.32
CA LEU A 190 -2.54 27.71 -20.00
C LEU A 190 -1.63 26.89 -20.94
N SER A 191 -1.34 25.63 -20.61
CA SER A 191 -0.53 24.75 -21.47
C SER A 191 -1.23 24.37 -22.77
N LEU A 192 -2.57 24.38 -22.79
CA LEU A 192 -3.37 24.11 -23.98
C LEU A 192 -3.21 25.19 -25.05
N PHE A 193 -2.76 26.40 -24.68
CA PHE A 193 -2.42 27.45 -25.65
C PHE A 193 -1.04 27.24 -26.29
N THR A 194 -0.15 26.51 -25.64
CA THR A 194 1.28 26.48 -25.99
C THR A 194 1.72 25.18 -26.65
N ILE A 195 1.01 24.05 -26.47
CA ILE A 195 1.37 22.78 -27.10
C ILE A 195 0.15 21.99 -27.58
N ASP A 196 0.34 21.11 -28.56
CA ASP A 196 -0.67 20.14 -29.00
C ASP A 196 -0.51 18.82 -28.21
N TYR A 197 -1.52 18.48 -27.40
CA TYR A 197 -1.51 17.27 -26.56
C TYR A 197 -1.83 15.97 -27.33
N THR A 198 -2.31 16.04 -28.57
CA THR A 198 -2.57 14.84 -29.39
C THR A 198 -1.30 14.02 -29.61
N ILE A 199 -0.12 14.64 -29.49
CA ILE A 199 1.19 13.98 -29.60
C ILE A 199 1.35 12.81 -28.60
N LEU A 200 0.77 12.91 -27.39
CA LEU A 200 0.85 11.86 -26.38
C LEU A 200 -0.20 10.75 -26.65
N ALA A 201 -1.39 11.15 -27.08
CA ALA A 201 -2.52 10.23 -27.26
C ALA A 201 -2.29 9.18 -28.36
N LYS A 202 -1.41 9.47 -29.34
CA LYS A 202 -1.01 8.52 -30.39
C LYS A 202 -0.43 7.21 -29.86
N LYS A 203 0.14 7.23 -28.65
CA LYS A 203 0.71 6.06 -27.97
C LYS A 203 -0.19 5.56 -26.84
N GLY A 204 -0.83 6.49 -26.14
CA GLY A 204 -1.71 6.24 -25.00
C GLY A 204 -1.33 7.16 -23.86
N ALA A 205 -2.27 7.98 -23.39
CA ALA A 205 -2.05 8.95 -22.33
C ALA A 205 -3.18 8.88 -21.29
N ILE A 206 -2.83 8.99 -20.01
CA ILE A 206 -3.79 9.18 -18.92
C ILE A 206 -3.52 10.55 -18.31
N PHE A 207 -4.56 11.37 -18.22
CA PHE A 207 -4.48 12.71 -17.64
C PHE A 207 -5.12 12.70 -16.25
N SER A 208 -4.33 13.03 -15.23
CA SER A 208 -4.84 13.35 -13.91
C SER A 208 -4.54 14.81 -13.57
N ILE A 209 -5.54 15.66 -13.82
CA ILE A 209 -5.41 17.12 -13.80
C ILE A 209 -6.41 17.67 -12.80
N MET A 210 -5.92 18.21 -11.68
CA MET A 210 -6.74 18.70 -10.57
C MET A 210 -7.84 17.69 -10.16
N ASP A 211 -7.52 16.39 -10.24
CA ASP A 211 -8.38 15.34 -9.73
C ASP A 211 -8.38 15.37 -8.20
N ASP A 212 -9.49 14.92 -7.61
CA ASP A 212 -9.47 14.58 -6.20
C ASP A 212 -8.56 13.35 -5.95
N ASN A 213 -8.36 13.03 -4.68
CA ASN A 213 -7.42 11.98 -4.32
C ASN A 213 -7.85 10.59 -4.82
N LEU A 214 -9.15 10.30 -4.86
CA LEU A 214 -9.65 8.99 -5.23
C LEU A 214 -9.51 8.79 -6.74
N GLU A 215 -9.92 9.80 -7.52
CA GLU A 215 -9.83 9.76 -8.98
C GLU A 215 -8.36 9.73 -9.45
N GLU A 216 -7.47 10.43 -8.76
CA GLU A 216 -6.03 10.32 -8.95
C GLU A 216 -5.50 8.90 -8.70
N GLU A 217 -5.87 8.28 -7.57
CA GLU A 217 -5.47 6.91 -7.23
C GLU A 217 -5.97 5.91 -8.29
N VAL A 218 -7.21 6.07 -8.78
CA VAL A 218 -7.79 5.24 -9.86
C VAL A 218 -6.97 5.37 -11.14
N LYS A 219 -6.62 6.59 -11.56
CA LYS A 219 -5.86 6.84 -12.79
C LYS A 219 -4.41 6.35 -12.70
N ILE A 220 -3.76 6.52 -11.54
CA ILE A 220 -2.43 5.94 -11.29
C ILE A 220 -2.50 4.41 -11.33
N ASN A 221 -3.48 3.80 -10.67
CA ASN A 221 -3.69 2.35 -10.74
C ASN A 221 -3.89 1.87 -12.18
N LYS A 222 -4.76 2.54 -12.95
CA LYS A 222 -4.96 2.23 -14.37
C LYS A 222 -3.65 2.26 -15.15
N PHE A 223 -2.85 3.31 -14.97
CA PHE A 223 -1.52 3.43 -15.60
C PHE A 223 -0.58 2.28 -15.22
N LEU A 224 -0.57 1.85 -13.96
CA LEU A 224 0.29 0.76 -13.50
C LEU A 224 -0.21 -0.62 -13.95
N THR A 225 -1.53 -0.83 -14.04
CA THR A 225 -2.11 -2.14 -14.43
C THR A 225 -2.03 -2.47 -15.91
N ILE A 226 -2.01 -1.46 -16.79
CA ILE A 226 -1.79 -1.67 -18.23
C ILE A 226 -0.33 -2.09 -18.42
N ASP A 227 -0.04 -3.26 -18.96
CA ASP A 227 1.32 -3.80 -19.14
C ASP A 227 2.16 -3.79 -17.84
N LEU A 228 1.76 -4.62 -16.86
CA LEU A 228 2.35 -4.66 -15.51
C LEU A 228 3.89 -4.81 -15.51
N LEU A 229 4.45 -5.60 -16.43
CA LEU A 229 5.90 -5.85 -16.53
C LEU A 229 6.69 -4.59 -16.96
N ASP A 230 6.05 -3.63 -17.61
CA ASP A 230 6.67 -2.37 -18.00
C ASP A 230 6.85 -1.40 -16.81
N ASN A 231 6.38 -1.77 -15.62
CA ASN A 231 6.59 -0.99 -14.39
C ASN A 231 7.96 -1.18 -13.75
N ASN A 232 8.78 -2.13 -14.22
CA ASN A 232 10.13 -2.38 -13.70
C ASN A 232 11.00 -1.12 -13.72
N ILE A 233 10.90 -0.31 -14.77
CA ILE A 233 11.54 1.01 -14.86
C ILE A 233 10.57 1.97 -15.52
N ILE A 234 10.15 2.99 -14.78
CA ILE A 234 9.26 4.04 -15.28
C ILE A 234 10.04 5.34 -15.32
N LYS A 235 10.20 5.94 -16.50
CA LYS A 235 10.90 7.22 -16.65
C LYS A 235 9.98 8.37 -16.28
N MET A 236 10.56 9.48 -15.87
CA MET A 236 9.79 10.66 -15.49
C MET A 236 10.47 11.97 -15.85
N SER A 237 9.66 13.03 -15.87
CA SER A 237 10.10 14.42 -15.79
C SER A 237 9.30 15.09 -14.67
N SER A 238 9.98 15.86 -13.82
CA SER A 238 9.34 16.61 -12.72
C SER A 238 9.66 18.09 -12.81
N THR A 239 8.62 18.91 -12.76
CA THR A 239 8.72 20.36 -12.66
C THR A 239 9.10 20.83 -11.25
N ASN A 240 8.97 19.95 -10.25
CA ASN A 240 9.15 20.23 -8.82
C ASN A 240 8.23 21.32 -8.24
N ILE A 241 7.22 21.77 -8.97
CA ILE A 241 6.23 22.75 -8.52
C ILE A 241 4.93 22.01 -8.19
N ASN A 242 4.49 22.05 -6.92
CA ASN A 242 3.22 21.45 -6.46
C ASN A 242 3.03 19.94 -6.74
N ILE A 243 4.10 19.19 -6.97
CA ILE A 243 4.03 17.76 -7.39
C ILE A 243 4.29 16.74 -6.29
N SER A 244 4.68 17.15 -5.08
CA SER A 244 5.16 16.21 -4.06
C SER A 244 4.11 15.16 -3.69
N LYS A 245 2.85 15.57 -3.56
CA LYS A 245 1.76 14.65 -3.24
C LYS A 245 1.51 13.62 -4.35
N TYR A 246 1.65 14.01 -5.63
CA TYR A 246 1.53 13.06 -6.74
C TYR A 246 2.62 12.00 -6.69
N ILE A 247 3.86 12.40 -6.38
CA ILE A 247 4.97 11.47 -6.21
C ILE A 247 4.67 10.52 -5.04
N ASP A 248 4.28 11.06 -3.88
CA ASP A 248 3.99 10.26 -2.69
C ASP A 248 2.88 9.22 -2.97
N ASN A 249 1.78 9.65 -3.60
CA ASN A 249 0.67 8.78 -3.99
C ASN A 249 1.11 7.73 -5.02
N PHE A 250 1.86 8.13 -6.05
CA PHE A 250 2.33 7.21 -7.08
C PHE A 250 3.23 6.12 -6.53
N LEU A 251 4.24 6.50 -5.73
CA LEU A 251 5.18 5.54 -5.14
C LEU A 251 4.47 4.57 -4.20
N SER A 252 3.49 5.07 -3.47
CA SER A 252 2.68 4.25 -2.58
C SER A 252 1.92 3.18 -3.33
N ILE A 253 1.19 3.55 -4.39
CA ILE A 253 0.43 2.61 -5.22
C ILE A 253 1.39 1.64 -5.94
N SER A 254 2.47 2.15 -6.51
CA SER A 254 3.47 1.35 -7.21
C SER A 254 4.09 0.27 -6.31
N SER A 255 4.25 0.55 -5.02
CA SER A 255 4.80 -0.42 -4.06
C SER A 255 3.89 -1.63 -3.82
N VAL A 256 2.57 -1.46 -3.95
CA VAL A 256 1.58 -2.53 -3.77
C VAL A 256 1.57 -3.47 -4.97
N LEU A 257 1.91 -2.96 -6.16
CA LEU A 257 1.93 -3.71 -7.42
C LEU A 257 3.31 -4.32 -7.74
N SER A 258 4.21 -4.39 -6.75
CA SER A 258 5.54 -4.99 -6.96
C SER A 258 5.40 -6.48 -7.29
N SER A 259 6.27 -7.00 -8.14
CA SER A 259 6.30 -8.45 -8.44
C SER A 259 6.66 -9.29 -7.21
N GLU A 260 7.31 -8.68 -6.20
CA GLU A 260 7.63 -9.32 -4.92
C GLU A 260 6.40 -9.56 -4.03
N SER A 261 5.27 -8.91 -4.34
CA SER A 261 4.02 -9.13 -3.59
C SER A 261 3.47 -10.55 -3.74
N TYR A 262 3.81 -11.25 -4.84
CA TYR A 262 3.43 -12.64 -5.07
C TYR A 262 4.55 -13.60 -4.64
N ASP A 263 4.52 -14.00 -3.37
CA ASP A 263 5.53 -14.91 -2.81
C ASP A 263 5.09 -16.39 -2.92
N TYR A 264 5.28 -16.96 -4.10
CA TYR A 264 4.87 -18.33 -4.38
C TYR A 264 5.64 -19.38 -3.57
N ASN A 265 6.93 -19.12 -3.27
CA ASN A 265 7.75 -20.02 -2.46
C ASN A 265 7.17 -20.13 -1.04
N ARG A 266 6.77 -19.01 -0.43
CA ARG A 266 6.03 -19.02 0.83
C ARG A 266 4.68 -19.74 0.71
N MET A 267 3.94 -19.55 -0.38
CA MET A 267 2.66 -20.23 -0.57
C MET A 267 2.79 -21.76 -0.64
N ILE A 268 3.82 -22.26 -1.33
CA ILE A 268 4.04 -23.71 -1.51
C ILE A 268 4.68 -24.31 -0.25
N TYR A 269 5.87 -23.84 0.10
CA TYR A 269 6.72 -24.52 1.09
C TYR A 269 6.36 -24.17 2.53
N THR A 270 5.76 -23.00 2.77
CA THR A 270 5.36 -22.58 4.12
C THR A 270 3.86 -22.74 4.34
N HIS A 271 3.03 -22.05 3.56
CA HIS A 271 1.58 -22.03 3.75
C HIS A 271 0.97 -23.41 3.57
N THR A 272 1.09 -24.00 2.38
CA THR A 272 0.43 -25.27 2.09
C THR A 272 0.92 -26.38 3.01
N ASN A 273 2.23 -26.43 3.27
CA ASN A 273 2.84 -27.41 4.18
C ASN A 273 2.31 -27.27 5.61
N ARG A 274 2.36 -26.07 6.20
CA ARG A 274 1.93 -25.86 7.59
C ARG A 274 0.43 -26.05 7.75
N VAL A 275 -0.39 -25.52 6.84
CA VAL A 275 -1.85 -25.66 6.91
C VAL A 275 -2.24 -27.14 6.88
N THR A 276 -1.69 -27.92 5.94
CA THR A 276 -2.02 -29.35 5.83
C THR A 276 -1.57 -30.16 7.04
N LYS A 277 -0.39 -29.85 7.59
CA LYS A 277 0.09 -30.42 8.86
C LYS A 277 -0.85 -30.10 10.02
N TYR A 278 -1.26 -28.85 10.20
CA TYR A 278 -2.18 -28.47 11.28
C TYR A 278 -3.58 -29.07 11.13
N ILE A 279 -4.06 -29.25 9.90
CA ILE A 279 -5.29 -30.00 9.62
C ILE A 279 -5.14 -31.45 10.08
N ASN A 280 -4.02 -32.11 9.74
CA ASN A 280 -3.74 -33.50 10.11
C ASN A 280 -3.59 -33.68 11.63
N ASP A 281 -2.95 -32.72 12.30
CA ASP A 281 -2.73 -32.74 13.74
C ASP A 281 -3.99 -32.37 14.56
N GLY A 282 -5.13 -32.11 13.89
CA GLY A 282 -6.40 -31.81 14.54
C GLY A 282 -6.41 -30.46 15.25
N TYR A 283 -5.80 -29.43 14.66
CA TYR A 283 -6.00 -28.06 15.11
C TYR A 283 -7.34 -27.50 14.58
N LYS A 284 -7.93 -26.58 15.35
CA LYS A 284 -9.22 -25.97 15.03
C LYS A 284 -9.02 -24.77 14.11
N PHE A 285 -9.62 -24.81 12.93
CA PHE A 285 -9.69 -23.68 12.01
C PHE A 285 -11.03 -22.97 12.11
N ILE A 286 -11.02 -21.65 12.24
CA ILE A 286 -12.24 -20.83 12.32
C ILE A 286 -12.89 -20.74 10.94
N LEU A 287 -14.17 -21.05 10.85
CA LEU A 287 -14.95 -20.96 9.61
C LEU A 287 -15.60 -19.58 9.51
N PHE A 288 -14.81 -18.54 9.21
CA PHE A 288 -15.25 -17.14 9.29
C PHE A 288 -16.53 -16.83 8.52
N LYS A 289 -16.71 -17.35 7.31
CA LYS A 289 -17.95 -17.10 6.54
C LYS A 289 -19.15 -17.67 7.29
N LYS A 290 -19.03 -18.89 7.81
CA LYS A 290 -20.08 -19.53 8.62
C LYS A 290 -20.32 -18.78 9.94
N THR A 291 -19.27 -18.33 10.62
CA THR A 291 -19.37 -17.52 11.84
C THR A 291 -20.12 -16.23 11.57
N LYS A 292 -19.74 -15.51 10.50
CA LYS A 292 -20.33 -14.24 10.10
C LYS A 292 -21.82 -14.35 9.81
N GLU A 293 -22.25 -15.43 9.16
CA GLU A 293 -23.65 -15.68 8.79
C GLU A 293 -24.52 -16.18 9.96
N LYS A 294 -23.93 -16.84 10.97
CA LYS A 294 -24.70 -17.63 11.95
C LYS A 294 -24.45 -17.27 13.42
N SER A 295 -23.49 -16.40 13.71
CA SER A 295 -23.18 -15.93 15.07
C SER A 295 -23.41 -14.44 15.18
N ASN A 296 -24.02 -14.01 16.27
CA ASN A 296 -24.17 -12.59 16.61
C ASN A 296 -23.18 -12.19 17.73
N PHE A 297 -22.15 -13.01 17.94
CA PHE A 297 -21.13 -12.75 18.94
C PHE A 297 -20.34 -11.48 18.59
N PHE A 298 -19.90 -10.72 19.59
CA PHE A 298 -19.32 -9.36 19.50
C PHE A 298 -20.23 -8.21 19.05
N GLU A 299 -21.47 -8.45 18.62
CA GLU A 299 -22.35 -7.36 18.17
C GLU A 299 -22.61 -6.29 19.26
N ASN A 300 -22.65 -6.70 20.53
CA ASN A 300 -22.96 -5.82 21.66
C ASN A 300 -21.78 -5.63 22.63
N ILE A 301 -20.56 -6.02 22.22
CA ILE A 301 -19.38 -5.98 23.08
C ILE A 301 -18.44 -4.86 22.59
N PRO A 302 -18.03 -3.92 23.45
CA PRO A 302 -17.00 -2.95 23.11
C PRO A 302 -15.64 -3.63 23.07
N ILE A 303 -15.01 -3.71 21.89
CA ILE A 303 -13.69 -4.32 21.71
C ILE A 303 -12.62 -3.24 21.78
N LEU A 304 -11.68 -3.36 22.70
CA LEU A 304 -10.46 -2.57 22.70
C LEU A 304 -9.37 -3.36 21.97
N TYR A 305 -9.07 -2.94 20.74
CA TYR A 305 -8.02 -3.54 19.95
C TYR A 305 -6.71 -2.75 20.12
N ILE A 306 -5.70 -3.43 20.66
CA ILE A 306 -4.40 -2.87 21.02
C ILE A 306 -3.30 -3.44 20.11
N ALA A 307 -2.59 -2.56 19.42
CA ALA A 307 -1.40 -2.89 18.64
C ALA A 307 -0.13 -2.23 19.23
N ALA A 308 1.03 -2.45 18.60
CA ALA A 308 2.35 -2.15 19.18
C ALA A 308 2.94 -0.77 18.82
N GLY A 309 2.15 0.12 18.23
CA GLY A 309 2.57 1.46 17.82
C GLY A 309 2.77 2.44 18.97
N PRO A 310 3.54 3.52 18.76
CA PRO A 310 3.91 4.52 19.79
C PRO A 310 2.78 5.04 20.70
N SER A 311 1.55 5.15 20.21
CA SER A 311 0.39 5.64 20.97
C SER A 311 -0.05 4.71 22.10
N LEU A 312 0.41 3.45 22.11
CA LEU A 312 0.19 2.54 23.25
C LEU A 312 0.83 3.12 24.53
N ASP A 313 2.03 3.71 24.43
CA ASP A 313 2.72 4.33 25.56
C ASP A 313 1.89 5.47 26.18
N GLU A 314 1.20 6.25 25.33
CA GLU A 314 0.42 7.41 25.75
C GLU A 314 -0.89 7.02 26.47
N ASN A 315 -1.34 5.76 26.34
CA ASN A 315 -2.66 5.33 26.81
C ASN A 315 -2.60 4.19 27.84
N ILE A 316 -1.42 3.72 28.26
CA ILE A 316 -1.28 2.52 29.10
C ILE A 316 -2.06 2.60 30.42
N GLU A 317 -1.98 3.73 31.13
CA GLU A 317 -2.71 3.93 32.40
C GLU A 317 -4.21 3.97 32.18
N TRP A 318 -4.69 4.67 31.13
CA TRP A 318 -6.10 4.70 30.80
C TRP A 318 -6.65 3.30 30.46
N ILE A 319 -5.87 2.49 29.73
CA ILE A 319 -6.25 1.11 29.44
C ILE A 319 -6.38 0.32 30.74
N LYS A 320 -5.39 0.43 31.64
CA LYS A 320 -5.37 -0.27 32.93
C LYS A 320 -6.56 0.09 33.82
N GLU A 321 -6.93 1.36 33.90
CA GLU A 321 -8.08 1.84 34.67
C GLU A 321 -9.43 1.34 34.11
N ASN A 322 -9.53 1.18 32.78
CA ASN A 322 -10.80 0.93 32.11
C ASN A 322 -10.93 -0.50 31.54
N GLN A 323 -9.97 -1.39 31.79
CA GLN A 323 -9.87 -2.71 31.16
C GLN A 323 -11.07 -3.64 31.37
N ASN A 324 -11.86 -3.45 32.43
CA ASN A 324 -13.07 -4.25 32.69
C ASN A 324 -14.25 -3.84 31.80
N LYS A 325 -14.18 -2.67 31.18
CA LYS A 325 -15.23 -2.11 30.30
C LYS A 325 -15.08 -2.53 28.85
N PHE A 326 -14.02 -3.24 28.52
CA PHE A 326 -13.69 -3.65 27.16
C PHE A 326 -13.31 -5.11 27.09
N PHE A 327 -13.64 -5.74 25.96
CA PHE A 327 -13.06 -7.00 25.55
C PHE A 327 -11.73 -6.70 24.85
N ILE A 328 -10.61 -7.17 25.40
CA ILE A 328 -9.27 -6.73 25.01
C ILE A 328 -8.65 -7.72 24.04
N VAL A 329 -8.38 -7.24 22.83
CA VAL A 329 -7.69 -7.98 21.78
C VAL A 329 -6.34 -7.33 21.54
N THR A 330 -5.26 -8.11 21.51
CA THR A 330 -3.91 -7.60 21.26
C THR A 330 -3.16 -8.44 20.23
N ILE A 331 -2.21 -7.83 19.54
CA ILE A 331 -1.22 -8.57 18.74
C ILE A 331 -0.09 -9.09 19.64
N GLY A 332 0.57 -10.18 19.23
CA GLY A 332 1.71 -10.78 19.95
C GLY A 332 2.82 -9.77 20.29
N ALA A 333 3.13 -8.85 19.38
CA ALA A 333 4.14 -7.80 19.60
C ALA A 333 3.82 -6.81 20.74
N ALA A 334 2.55 -6.66 21.13
CA ALA A 334 2.11 -5.79 22.23
C ALA A 334 1.76 -6.57 23.52
N TYR A 335 1.60 -7.89 23.42
CA TYR A 335 1.12 -8.75 24.52
C TYR A 335 1.95 -8.62 25.80
N GLN A 336 3.28 -8.76 25.72
CA GLN A 336 4.16 -8.68 26.89
C GLN A 336 4.05 -7.35 27.63
N LYS A 337 3.89 -6.26 26.89
CA LYS A 337 3.74 -4.93 27.47
C LYS A 337 2.45 -4.80 28.27
N LEU A 338 1.36 -5.41 27.82
CA LEU A 338 0.09 -5.40 28.54
C LEU A 338 0.16 -6.19 29.85
N ILE A 339 0.67 -7.42 29.81
CA ILE A 339 0.77 -8.25 31.03
C ILE A 339 1.73 -7.64 32.06
N ASN A 340 2.82 -7.02 31.63
CA ASN A 340 3.78 -6.36 32.54
C ASN A 340 3.20 -5.10 33.19
N ASN A 341 2.10 -4.56 32.65
CA ASN A 341 1.37 -3.43 33.22
C ASN A 341 0.07 -3.86 33.92
N ASN A 342 -0.11 -5.16 34.18
CA ASN A 342 -1.31 -5.74 34.79
C ASN A 342 -2.60 -5.42 34.00
N ILE A 343 -2.51 -5.51 32.68
CA ILE A 343 -3.66 -5.38 31.78
C ILE A 343 -4.08 -6.78 31.31
N ARG A 344 -5.34 -7.12 31.56
CA ARG A 344 -5.99 -8.36 31.13
C ARG A 344 -6.08 -8.42 29.61
N VAL A 345 -5.92 -9.61 29.06
CA VAL A 345 -6.01 -9.87 27.61
C VAL A 345 -6.99 -11.01 27.36
N ASP A 346 -8.03 -10.75 26.57
CA ASP A 346 -9.01 -11.77 26.18
C ASP A 346 -8.55 -12.59 24.97
N ILE A 347 -7.97 -11.91 23.98
CA ILE A 347 -7.48 -12.53 22.75
C ILE A 347 -6.09 -12.02 22.42
N ILE A 348 -5.19 -12.96 22.09
CA ILE A 348 -3.91 -12.66 21.45
C ILE A 348 -3.96 -13.13 20.00
N THR A 349 -3.56 -12.27 19.07
CA THR A 349 -3.45 -12.61 17.65
C THR A 349 -1.99 -12.64 17.19
N THR A 350 -1.63 -13.63 16.38
CA THR A 350 -0.31 -13.72 15.72
C THR A 350 -0.47 -14.09 14.25
N VAL A 351 0.37 -13.51 13.39
CA VAL A 351 0.33 -13.72 11.93
C VAL A 351 1.66 -14.21 11.37
N ASP A 352 2.76 -13.64 11.86
CA ASP A 352 4.11 -13.79 11.33
C ASP A 352 4.62 -15.25 11.43
N GLU A 353 5.35 -15.68 10.40
CA GLU A 353 5.98 -16.99 10.30
C GLU A 353 7.42 -17.04 10.84
N GLN A 354 8.05 -15.89 11.11
CA GLN A 354 9.46 -15.81 11.49
C GLN A 354 9.68 -16.38 12.88
N LEU A 355 10.24 -17.59 12.94
CA LEU A 355 10.35 -18.37 14.17
C LEU A 355 10.97 -17.57 15.31
N HIS A 356 12.16 -17.01 15.12
CA HIS A 356 12.91 -16.38 16.21
C HIS A 356 12.25 -15.09 16.73
N ILE A 357 11.67 -14.28 15.84
CA ILE A 357 10.96 -13.08 16.26
C ILE A 357 9.72 -13.46 17.07
N VAL A 358 8.96 -14.46 16.61
CA VAL A 358 7.72 -14.85 17.26
C VAL A 358 7.98 -15.66 18.53
N ALA A 359 8.82 -16.69 18.48
CA ALA A 359 9.11 -17.59 19.60
C ALA A 359 9.98 -16.97 20.69
N ASP A 360 10.98 -16.17 20.32
CA ASP A 360 11.99 -15.70 21.28
C ASP A 360 11.69 -14.27 21.76
N LYS A 361 11.07 -13.44 20.91
CA LYS A 361 10.68 -12.08 21.31
C LYS A 361 9.24 -11.97 21.74
N GLN A 362 8.25 -12.48 21.00
CA GLN A 362 6.82 -12.28 21.33
C GLN A 362 6.29 -13.28 22.35
N PHE A 363 6.65 -14.56 22.18
CA PHE A 363 6.15 -15.69 22.97
C PHE A 363 7.31 -16.51 23.56
N ASN A 364 8.23 -15.81 24.24
CA ASN A 364 9.22 -16.47 25.09
C ASN A 364 8.53 -17.22 26.24
N ASP A 365 9.27 -18.11 26.89
CA ASP A 365 8.67 -19.04 27.85
C ASP A 365 8.06 -18.30 29.06
N GLU A 366 8.67 -17.19 29.49
CA GLU A 366 8.10 -16.34 30.54
C GLU A 366 6.75 -15.73 30.11
N ALA A 367 6.68 -15.15 28.92
CA ALA A 367 5.46 -14.53 28.39
C ALA A 367 4.34 -15.55 28.21
N VAL A 368 4.67 -16.75 27.70
CA VAL A 368 3.72 -17.86 27.53
C VAL A 368 3.21 -18.35 28.87
N SER A 369 4.08 -18.48 29.87
CA SER A 369 3.69 -18.91 31.23
C SER A 369 2.70 -17.96 31.91
N LYS A 370 2.68 -16.69 31.50
CA LYS A 370 1.78 -15.65 32.01
C LYS A 370 0.46 -15.53 31.24
N ILE A 371 0.25 -16.30 30.17
CA ILE A 371 -1.03 -16.30 29.43
C ILE A 371 -2.12 -16.83 30.38
N ASP A 372 -3.18 -16.04 30.58
CA ASP A 372 -4.29 -16.48 31.43
C ASP A 372 -4.96 -17.72 30.82
N LYS A 373 -5.42 -18.62 31.68
CA LYS A 373 -6.05 -19.89 31.28
C LYS A 373 -7.29 -19.72 30.39
N ASN A 374 -7.92 -18.54 30.41
CA ASN A 374 -9.09 -18.23 29.59
C ASN A 374 -8.75 -17.38 28.34
N THR A 375 -7.53 -16.83 28.25
CA THR A 375 -7.10 -16.09 27.07
C THR A 375 -7.11 -17.00 25.85
N LEU A 376 -7.77 -16.54 24.78
CA LEU A 376 -7.81 -17.24 23.51
C LEU A 376 -6.69 -16.76 22.60
N ILE A 377 -6.22 -17.65 21.74
CA ILE A 377 -5.13 -17.36 20.82
C ILE A 377 -5.65 -17.60 19.41
N LEU A 378 -5.63 -16.56 18.58
CA LEU A 378 -5.93 -16.67 17.17
C LEU A 378 -4.60 -16.59 16.41
N ALA A 379 -4.14 -17.71 15.87
CA ALA A 379 -2.89 -17.76 15.12
C ALA A 379 -3.16 -17.95 13.63
N SER A 380 -2.37 -17.27 12.81
CA SER A 380 -2.33 -17.55 11.38
C SER A 380 -1.86 -18.98 11.15
N SER A 381 -2.37 -19.61 10.10
CA SER A 381 -1.91 -20.90 9.61
C SER A 381 -0.44 -20.88 9.13
N LEU A 382 0.17 -19.71 8.98
CA LEU A 382 1.61 -19.56 8.75
C LEU A 382 2.45 -19.55 10.04
N THR A 383 1.88 -19.31 11.21
CA THR A 383 2.69 -19.24 12.45
C THR A 383 3.44 -20.55 12.66
N HIS A 384 4.75 -20.45 12.92
CA HIS A 384 5.64 -21.62 12.99
C HIS A 384 5.19 -22.66 14.04
N GLU A 385 5.35 -23.95 13.74
CA GLU A 385 4.87 -25.04 14.62
C GLU A 385 5.46 -25.00 16.04
N LYS A 386 6.76 -24.69 16.17
CA LYS A 386 7.43 -24.50 17.46
C LYS A 386 6.79 -23.40 18.32
N VAL A 387 6.13 -22.40 17.71
CA VAL A 387 5.35 -21.39 18.43
C VAL A 387 3.97 -21.94 18.77
N ILE A 388 3.28 -22.52 17.80
CA ILE A 388 1.95 -23.13 17.96
C ILE A 388 1.94 -24.13 19.12
N ASN A 389 2.96 -24.98 19.22
CA ASN A 389 3.10 -26.01 20.24
C ASN A 389 3.37 -25.46 21.65
N LYS A 390 3.71 -24.16 21.80
CA LYS A 390 3.81 -23.52 23.13
C LYS A 390 2.45 -23.20 23.73
N PHE A 391 1.40 -23.13 22.91
CA PHE A 391 0.08 -22.68 23.35
C PHE A 391 -0.81 -23.82 23.84
N ASN A 392 -1.72 -23.51 24.76
CA ASN A 392 -2.77 -24.46 25.13
C ASN A 392 -3.71 -24.68 23.93
N LYS A 393 -3.67 -25.89 23.36
CA LYS A 393 -4.47 -26.28 22.19
C LYS A 393 -5.97 -26.08 22.37
N GLU A 394 -6.51 -26.14 23.59
CA GLU A 394 -7.93 -25.91 23.83
C GLU A 394 -8.37 -24.45 23.61
N ASN A 395 -7.44 -23.50 23.73
CA ASN A 395 -7.66 -22.07 23.57
C ASN A 395 -7.13 -21.53 22.24
N LEU A 396 -6.48 -22.39 21.44
CA LEU A 396 -5.86 -22.03 20.17
C LEU A 396 -6.81 -22.29 19.01
N TYR A 397 -6.96 -21.28 18.17
CA TYR A 397 -7.72 -21.36 16.92
C TYR A 397 -6.88 -20.79 15.79
N LEU A 398 -6.89 -21.48 14.66
CA LEU A 398 -6.16 -21.11 13.47
C LEU A 398 -7.07 -20.38 12.47
N PHE A 399 -6.49 -19.42 11.75
CA PHE A 399 -7.12 -18.78 10.60
C PHE A 399 -6.20 -18.81 9.39
N GLU A 400 -6.78 -18.88 8.21
CA GLU A 400 -6.02 -19.07 6.97
C GLU A 400 -5.60 -17.73 6.37
N ILE A 401 -4.42 -17.68 5.77
CA ILE A 401 -3.90 -16.49 5.07
C ILE A 401 -3.40 -16.88 3.69
N PHE A 402 -3.30 -15.93 2.76
CA PHE A 402 -3.09 -16.18 1.32
C PHE A 402 -4.24 -16.92 0.64
N SER A 403 -4.51 -18.17 1.00
CA SER A 403 -5.60 -18.98 0.44
C SER A 403 -6.28 -19.81 1.52
N SER A 404 -7.49 -20.30 1.24
CA SER A 404 -8.28 -21.09 2.19
C SER A 404 -8.50 -22.51 1.67
N LEU A 405 -8.14 -23.51 2.48
CA LEU A 405 -8.44 -24.92 2.22
C LEU A 405 -9.80 -25.34 2.79
N HIS A 406 -10.31 -24.60 3.78
CA HIS A 406 -11.59 -24.90 4.43
C HIS A 406 -12.76 -24.24 3.70
N LYS A 407 -13.79 -25.04 3.38
CA LYS A 407 -15.06 -24.47 2.88
C LYS A 407 -15.70 -23.62 3.98
N ASP A 408 -16.35 -22.53 3.58
CA ASP A 408 -17.01 -21.57 4.47
C ASP A 408 -16.04 -20.84 5.43
N SER A 409 -14.78 -20.76 5.04
CA SER A 409 -13.75 -19.90 5.64
C SER A 409 -13.45 -18.71 4.72
N VAL A 410 -12.54 -17.84 5.14
CA VAL A 410 -11.95 -16.75 4.34
C VAL A 410 -10.44 -16.75 4.58
N SER A 411 -9.65 -16.37 3.58
CA SER A 411 -8.23 -16.11 3.79
C SER A 411 -8.00 -14.62 4.02
N PHE A 412 -7.07 -14.30 4.92
CA PHE A 412 -6.69 -12.92 5.22
C PHE A 412 -5.40 -12.52 4.50
N GLY A 413 -5.25 -11.20 4.31
CA GLY A 413 -4.06 -10.58 3.74
C GLY A 413 -3.80 -9.20 4.34
N GLY A 414 -2.54 -8.79 4.31
CA GLY A 414 -2.07 -7.51 4.82
C GLY A 414 -0.55 -7.43 4.83
N PHE A 415 -0.03 -6.22 5.04
CA PHE A 415 1.39 -5.92 5.14
C PHE A 415 1.90 -6.02 6.60
N SER A 416 1.00 -5.95 7.56
CA SER A 416 1.28 -6.11 8.99
C SER A 416 0.17 -6.90 9.70
N VAL A 417 0.51 -7.48 10.85
CA VAL A 417 -0.46 -8.13 11.75
C VAL A 417 -1.57 -7.17 12.21
N GLY A 418 -1.29 -5.86 12.21
CA GLY A 418 -2.21 -4.82 12.66
C GLY A 418 -3.55 -4.84 11.91
N GLU A 419 -3.49 -4.65 10.60
CA GLU A 419 -4.67 -4.63 9.74
C GLU A 419 -5.28 -6.01 9.53
N VAL A 420 -4.50 -7.09 9.64
CA VAL A 420 -5.02 -8.47 9.56
C VAL A 420 -5.90 -8.76 10.77
N THR A 421 -5.46 -8.40 11.98
CA THR A 421 -6.26 -8.56 13.19
C THR A 421 -7.53 -7.71 13.14
N LEU A 422 -7.46 -6.49 12.62
CA LEU A 422 -8.67 -5.68 12.42
C LEU A 422 -9.68 -6.39 11.50
N ASP A 423 -9.23 -6.96 10.38
CA ASP A 423 -10.10 -7.72 9.48
C ASP A 423 -10.70 -8.95 10.16
N VAL A 424 -9.90 -9.72 10.90
CA VAL A 424 -10.36 -10.86 11.71
C VAL A 424 -11.52 -10.42 12.62
N LEU A 425 -11.40 -9.29 13.31
CA LEU A 425 -12.49 -8.75 14.16
C LEU A 425 -13.73 -8.37 13.35
N LEU A 426 -13.57 -7.77 12.18
CA LEU A 426 -14.69 -7.42 11.28
C LEU A 426 -15.41 -8.66 10.76
N GLN A 427 -14.68 -9.74 10.44
CA GLN A 427 -15.27 -11.01 10.02
C GLN A 427 -15.94 -11.79 11.18
N LEU A 428 -15.60 -11.44 12.42
CA LEU A 428 -16.20 -11.98 13.64
C LEU A 428 -17.36 -11.11 14.17
N ASN A 429 -17.98 -10.28 13.33
CA ASN A 429 -19.16 -9.47 13.65
C ASN A 429 -18.99 -8.43 14.77
N ALA A 430 -17.75 -7.98 15.02
CA ALA A 430 -17.51 -6.87 15.94
C ALA A 430 -18.14 -5.56 15.44
N LYS A 431 -19.04 -4.97 16.24
CA LYS A 431 -19.72 -3.71 15.88
C LYS A 431 -19.07 -2.46 16.46
N ASN A 432 -18.42 -2.54 17.62
CA ASN A 432 -17.79 -1.38 18.26
C ASN A 432 -16.33 -1.69 18.58
N ILE A 433 -15.42 -1.24 17.72
CA ILE A 433 -13.97 -1.48 17.84
C ILE A 433 -13.28 -0.17 18.20
N TYR A 434 -12.43 -0.18 19.21
CA TYR A 434 -11.66 0.96 19.69
C TYR A 434 -10.17 0.67 19.49
N LEU A 435 -9.51 1.42 18.62
CA LEU A 435 -8.12 1.20 18.23
C LEU A 435 -7.16 2.01 19.10
N ILE A 436 -6.16 1.35 19.67
CA ILE A 436 -4.98 1.98 20.27
C ILE A 436 -3.73 1.28 19.75
N GLY A 437 -2.67 2.03 19.43
CA GLY A 437 -1.40 1.46 19.00
C GLY A 437 -1.37 0.95 17.54
N LEU A 438 -2.47 0.99 16.79
CA LEU A 438 -2.43 0.78 15.34
C LEU A 438 -2.10 2.12 14.67
N ASP A 439 -0.83 2.52 14.76
CA ASP A 439 -0.42 3.88 14.40
C ASP A 439 -0.02 4.03 12.94
N LEU A 440 0.74 3.07 12.39
CA LEU A 440 1.21 3.08 10.99
C LEU A 440 1.90 4.41 10.58
N VAL A 441 2.61 5.02 11.52
CA VAL A 441 3.43 6.23 11.35
C VAL A 441 4.70 6.08 12.18
N LEU A 442 5.72 6.85 11.82
CA LEU A 442 6.94 6.92 12.63
C LEU A 442 6.68 7.70 13.90
N ASN A 443 7.46 7.42 14.95
CA ASN A 443 7.56 8.34 16.06
C ASN A 443 8.19 9.66 15.57
N GLN A 444 7.45 10.75 15.62
CA GLN A 444 7.87 12.04 15.05
C GLN A 444 9.07 12.69 15.78
N LYS A 445 9.46 12.16 16.95
CA LYS A 445 10.65 12.61 17.69
C LYS A 445 11.86 11.70 17.46
N THR A 446 11.66 10.39 17.44
CA THR A 446 12.75 9.40 17.43
C THR A 446 12.98 8.76 16.06
N GLY A 447 12.00 8.80 15.15
CA GLY A 447 12.03 8.09 13.87
C GLY A 447 11.79 6.58 13.99
N GLU A 448 11.41 6.08 15.17
CA GLU A 448 11.13 4.67 15.43
C GLU A 448 9.82 4.22 14.80
N THR A 449 9.77 2.98 14.29
CA THR A 449 8.57 2.39 13.68
C THR A 449 7.58 1.78 14.69
N HIS A 450 8.02 1.47 15.92
CA HIS A 450 7.22 0.78 16.94
C HIS A 450 7.37 1.43 18.32
N SER A 451 6.48 1.10 19.28
CA SER A 451 6.56 1.59 20.66
C SER A 451 7.78 1.06 21.41
N LYS A 452 8.17 1.74 22.49
CA LYS A 452 9.30 1.28 23.31
C LYS A 452 8.98 -0.07 23.94
N ASN A 453 9.97 -0.98 23.96
CA ASN A 453 9.85 -2.34 24.49
C ASN A 453 8.80 -3.22 23.78
N SER A 454 8.44 -2.93 22.52
CA SER A 454 7.66 -3.88 21.71
C SER A 454 8.53 -5.08 21.32
N ALA A 455 7.92 -6.27 21.31
CA ALA A 455 8.58 -7.50 20.90
C ALA A 455 8.65 -7.63 19.36
N SER A 456 9.19 -6.63 18.68
CA SER A 456 9.30 -6.57 17.21
C SER A 456 10.70 -6.10 16.78
N GLY A 457 11.01 -6.19 15.48
CA GLY A 457 12.19 -5.55 14.92
C GLY A 457 11.96 -4.03 14.81
N THR A 458 12.71 -3.23 15.58
CA THR A 458 12.62 -1.76 15.51
C THR A 458 13.54 -1.23 14.43
N ILE A 459 12.98 -0.49 13.48
CA ILE A 459 13.74 0.27 12.47
C ILE A 459 13.67 1.74 12.88
N LYS A 460 14.80 2.45 12.80
CA LYS A 460 14.91 3.88 13.10
C LYS A 460 15.34 4.63 11.85
N ILE A 461 14.50 5.55 11.39
CA ILE A 461 14.79 6.40 10.22
C ILE A 461 15.30 7.76 10.70
N ASN A 462 16.36 8.26 10.06
CA ASN A 462 16.86 9.61 10.34
C ASN A 462 15.91 10.66 9.70
N LEU A 463 15.11 11.32 10.52
CA LEU A 463 14.12 12.29 10.06
C LEU A 463 14.74 13.62 9.56
N ASN A 464 16.04 13.86 9.80
CA ASN A 464 16.72 15.12 9.45
C ASN A 464 17.46 15.06 8.10
N GLU A 465 17.48 13.92 7.43
CA GLU A 465 18.21 13.75 6.17
C GLU A 465 17.40 14.29 4.98
N ASN A 466 18.00 15.19 4.18
CA ASN A 466 17.38 15.69 2.95
C ASN A 466 17.36 14.56 1.91
N GLN A 467 16.22 13.88 1.78
CA GLN A 467 16.05 12.81 0.80
C GLN A 467 16.05 13.40 -0.62
N SER A 468 17.02 13.03 -1.44
CA SER A 468 17.05 13.43 -2.85
C SER A 468 15.86 12.78 -3.57
N ARG A 469 15.08 13.58 -4.30
CA ARG A 469 13.91 13.09 -5.08
C ARG A 469 14.30 12.51 -6.44
N GLU A 470 15.56 12.11 -6.59
CA GLU A 470 16.09 11.58 -7.85
C GLU A 470 15.87 10.07 -7.97
N THR A 471 15.80 9.36 -6.83
CA THR A 471 15.54 7.92 -6.71
C THR A 471 14.74 7.64 -5.43
N PHE A 472 13.80 6.69 -5.47
CA PHE A 472 12.88 6.39 -4.35
C PHE A 472 12.96 4.91 -3.93
N THR A 473 12.84 4.62 -2.62
CA THR A 473 12.79 3.23 -2.09
C THR A 473 11.67 3.03 -1.06
N VAL A 474 11.08 1.83 -1.02
CA VAL A 474 9.88 1.53 -0.22
C VAL A 474 10.11 1.63 1.30
N ARG A 475 11.32 1.35 1.79
CA ARG A 475 11.66 1.34 3.23
C ARG A 475 12.52 2.51 3.70
N GLY A 476 13.29 3.14 2.80
CA GLY A 476 14.22 4.22 3.14
C GLY A 476 13.63 5.62 2.95
N THR A 477 12.56 5.75 2.17
CA THR A 477 11.89 7.04 1.93
C THR A 477 10.84 7.34 2.99
N THR A 478 10.66 8.62 3.32
CA THR A 478 9.53 9.09 4.15
C THR A 478 8.52 9.85 3.31
N ILE A 479 7.24 9.65 3.61
CA ILE A 479 6.13 10.39 3.02
C ILE A 479 5.25 10.99 4.13
N LYS A 480 4.31 11.87 3.77
CA LYS A 480 3.44 12.55 4.75
C LYS A 480 2.00 12.07 4.65
N VAL A 481 1.41 11.74 5.80
CA VAL A 481 -0.01 11.39 5.95
C VAL A 481 -0.68 12.22 7.03
N LYS A 482 -2.02 12.32 7.01
CA LYS A 482 -2.76 12.96 8.11
C LYS A 482 -2.83 12.00 9.29
N ASN A 483 -2.56 12.51 10.49
CA ASN A 483 -2.82 11.80 11.73
C ASN A 483 -4.27 12.02 12.21
N ASN A 484 -4.65 11.32 13.28
CA ASN A 484 -5.98 11.41 13.89
C ASN A 484 -6.33 12.80 14.47
N SER A 485 -5.35 13.71 14.56
CA SER A 485 -5.51 15.12 14.95
C SER A 485 -5.49 16.09 13.75
N ASN A 486 -5.64 15.60 12.52
CA ASN A 486 -5.59 16.36 11.26
C ASN A 486 -4.26 17.07 10.98
N LYS A 487 -3.16 16.66 11.61
CA LYS A 487 -1.81 17.17 11.33
C LYS A 487 -1.08 16.20 10.40
N TYR A 488 -0.23 16.73 9.53
CA TYR A 488 0.65 15.90 8.71
C TYR A 488 1.80 15.34 9.56
N VAL A 489 2.03 14.04 9.43
CA VAL A 489 3.08 13.28 10.12
C VAL A 489 3.83 12.39 9.13
N LEU A 490 5.08 12.07 9.44
CA LEU A 490 5.93 11.22 8.63
C LEU A 490 5.59 9.74 8.81
N THR A 491 5.51 9.03 7.69
CA THR A 491 5.38 7.58 7.60
C THR A 491 6.28 7.02 6.50
N THR A 492 6.32 5.71 6.33
CA THR A 492 7.03 5.03 5.23
C THR A 492 6.04 4.58 4.15
N PRO A 493 6.46 4.41 2.89
CA PRO A 493 5.63 3.79 1.86
C PRO A 493 5.01 2.45 2.29
N LEU A 494 5.76 1.58 2.99
CA LEU A 494 5.22 0.31 3.52
C LEU A 494 4.07 0.52 4.52
N PHE A 495 4.24 1.43 5.47
CA PHE A 495 3.17 1.77 6.41
C PHE A 495 1.98 2.42 5.71
N TYR A 496 2.20 3.22 4.67
CA TYR A 496 1.12 3.73 3.84
C TYR A 496 0.33 2.61 3.16
N SER A 497 1.00 1.58 2.63
CA SER A 497 0.31 0.39 2.10
C SER A 497 -0.52 -0.31 3.18
N SER A 498 -0.03 -0.33 4.43
CA SER A 498 -0.83 -0.82 5.57
C SER A 498 -2.02 0.09 5.89
N ILE A 499 -1.87 1.43 5.82
CA ILE A 499 -2.95 2.41 6.00
C ILE A 499 -4.04 2.13 4.95
N LYS A 500 -3.66 2.00 3.67
CA LYS A 500 -4.60 1.69 2.59
C LYS A 500 -5.29 0.34 2.77
N SER A 501 -4.55 -0.68 3.20
CA SER A 501 -5.15 -1.97 3.55
C SER A 501 -6.18 -1.86 4.68
N VAL A 502 -5.95 -1.00 5.69
CA VAL A 502 -6.96 -0.71 6.72
C VAL A 502 -8.17 0.00 6.11
N GLU A 503 -7.97 1.02 5.27
CA GLU A 503 -9.04 1.78 4.63
C GLU A 503 -9.94 0.87 3.76
N ASP A 504 -9.37 -0.05 2.98
CA ASP A 504 -10.13 -1.01 2.17
C ASP A 504 -11.02 -1.94 3.02
N LYS A 505 -10.48 -2.41 4.15
CA LYS A 505 -11.23 -3.22 5.13
C LYS A 505 -12.34 -2.41 5.79
N LEU A 506 -12.08 -1.13 6.07
CA LEU A 506 -13.09 -0.23 6.64
C LEU A 506 -14.15 0.21 5.62
N PHE A 507 -13.82 0.25 4.34
CA PHE A 507 -14.76 0.56 3.27
C PHE A 507 -15.76 -0.58 3.04
N SER A 508 -15.30 -1.83 3.16
CA SER A 508 -16.13 -3.04 2.97
C SER A 508 -16.99 -3.42 4.18
N LYS A 509 -16.86 -2.73 5.32
CA LYS A 509 -17.63 -3.03 6.54
C LYS A 509 -19.09 -2.56 6.45
N SER A 510 -19.97 -3.22 7.21
CA SER A 510 -21.37 -2.77 7.38
C SER A 510 -21.43 -1.37 8.02
N LYS A 511 -22.43 -0.56 7.64
CA LYS A 511 -22.68 0.77 8.21
C LYS A 511 -22.95 0.75 9.73
N GLU A 512 -23.39 -0.39 10.27
CA GLU A 512 -23.58 -0.57 11.71
C GLU A 512 -22.27 -0.65 12.49
N VAL A 513 -21.18 -1.03 11.82
CA VAL A 513 -19.87 -1.20 12.46
C VAL A 513 -19.20 0.16 12.63
N LYS A 514 -18.86 0.48 13.87
CA LYS A 514 -18.15 1.68 14.28
C LYS A 514 -16.75 1.32 14.74
N VAL A 515 -15.76 1.86 14.03
CA VAL A 515 -14.34 1.72 14.38
C VAL A 515 -13.85 3.09 14.83
N TYR A 516 -13.53 3.20 16.12
CA TYR A 516 -13.05 4.43 16.74
C TYR A 516 -11.52 4.39 16.84
N ASN A 517 -10.84 5.31 16.18
CA ASN A 517 -9.40 5.48 16.32
C ASN A 517 -9.12 6.39 17.53
N LEU A 518 -8.51 5.83 18.58
CA LEU A 518 -8.15 6.55 19.80
C LEU A 518 -6.69 7.04 19.81
N SER A 519 -5.87 6.57 18.86
CA SER A 519 -4.47 6.96 18.70
C SER A 519 -4.36 8.41 18.24
N LYS A 520 -4.12 9.36 19.15
CA LYS A 520 -4.05 10.80 18.84
C LYS A 520 -3.02 11.14 17.76
N ASN A 521 -1.86 10.50 17.84
CA ASN A 521 -0.70 10.75 16.99
C ASN A 521 -0.52 9.72 15.86
N GLY A 522 -1.31 8.63 15.86
CA GLY A 522 -1.32 7.64 14.79
C GLY A 522 -1.97 8.15 13.51
N ALA A 523 -1.75 7.45 12.40
CA ALA A 523 -2.40 7.71 11.12
C ALA A 523 -3.92 7.79 11.28
N TYR A 524 -4.54 8.69 10.53
CA TYR A 524 -5.97 8.63 10.31
C TYR A 524 -6.27 7.60 9.23
N PHE A 525 -7.30 6.78 9.45
CA PHE A 525 -7.83 5.85 8.46
C PHE A 525 -9.18 6.34 7.98
N GLU A 526 -9.32 6.52 6.67
CA GLU A 526 -10.63 6.70 6.05
C GLU A 526 -11.59 5.55 6.45
N GLY A 527 -12.86 5.89 6.70
CA GLY A 527 -13.85 4.94 7.25
C GLY A 527 -13.80 4.74 8.78
N SER A 528 -12.79 5.29 9.48
CA SER A 528 -12.73 5.31 10.96
C SER A 528 -13.27 6.62 11.58
N ILE A 529 -13.67 6.54 12.85
CA ILE A 529 -14.19 7.65 13.65
C ILE A 529 -13.09 8.16 14.59
N LYS A 530 -12.68 9.41 14.43
CA LYS A 530 -11.70 10.06 15.31
C LYS A 530 -12.29 10.28 16.69
N LYS A 531 -11.70 9.73 17.75
CA LYS A 531 -12.17 9.95 19.11
C LYS A 531 -11.01 9.97 20.09
N ARG A 532 -11.13 10.70 21.19
CA ARG A 532 -10.15 10.68 22.28
C ARG A 532 -10.68 9.85 23.45
N THR A 533 -9.77 9.29 24.24
CA THR A 533 -10.11 8.51 25.44
C THR A 533 -10.97 9.32 26.41
N ASN A 534 -10.63 10.59 26.64
CA ASN A 534 -11.33 11.49 27.56
C ASN A 534 -12.77 11.90 27.16
N VAL A 535 -13.20 11.64 25.92
CA VAL A 535 -14.58 11.93 25.47
C VAL A 535 -15.45 10.68 25.38
N LEU A 536 -14.91 9.51 25.77
CA LEU A 536 -15.70 8.28 25.86
C LEU A 536 -16.54 8.32 27.14
N LYS A 537 -17.84 8.04 27.01
CA LYS A 537 -18.74 7.85 28.15
C LYS A 537 -18.59 6.42 28.68
N ILE A 538 -17.40 6.09 29.19
CA ILE A 538 -17.01 4.74 29.61
C ILE A 538 -17.88 4.25 30.78
N ASP A 539 -18.37 5.16 31.62
CA ASP A 539 -19.26 4.83 32.74
C ASP A 539 -20.56 4.16 32.28
N LEU A 540 -20.97 4.36 31.02
CA LEU A 540 -22.14 3.70 30.44
C LEU A 540 -21.86 2.27 29.98
N PHE A 541 -20.59 1.85 29.95
CA PHE A 541 -20.22 0.52 29.47
C PHE A 541 -20.40 -0.49 30.62
N LYS A 542 -20.94 -1.65 30.25
CA LYS A 542 -21.06 -2.79 31.17
C LYS A 542 -19.68 -3.42 31.40
N ASP A 543 -19.54 -4.10 32.52
CA ASP A 543 -18.38 -4.97 32.73
C ASP A 543 -18.47 -6.16 31.78
N VAL A 544 -17.38 -6.44 31.07
CA VAL A 544 -17.28 -7.54 30.10
C VAL A 544 -16.04 -8.43 30.38
N SER A 545 -15.45 -8.31 31.57
CA SER A 545 -14.19 -8.97 31.92
C SER A 545 -14.22 -10.51 31.88
N ASN A 546 -15.40 -11.13 31.99
CA ASN A 546 -15.58 -12.57 32.10
C ASN A 546 -16.24 -13.23 30.87
N ILE A 547 -16.50 -12.47 29.80
CA ILE A 547 -17.30 -12.97 28.66
C ILE A 547 -16.49 -13.85 27.69
N VAL A 548 -15.16 -13.92 27.83
CA VAL A 548 -14.28 -14.75 26.98
C VAL A 548 -14.66 -16.23 26.98
N ILE A 549 -15.21 -16.74 28.09
CA ILE A 549 -15.67 -18.13 28.20
C ILE A 549 -16.87 -18.40 27.28
N GLU A 550 -17.79 -17.44 27.17
CA GLU A 550 -18.92 -17.52 26.23
C GLU A 550 -18.40 -17.50 24.79
N TYR A 551 -17.37 -16.69 24.51
CA TYR A 551 -16.76 -16.64 23.19
C TYR A 551 -16.10 -17.96 22.80
N LYS A 552 -15.38 -18.58 23.73
CA LYS A 552 -14.75 -19.90 23.51
C LYS A 552 -15.78 -20.94 23.08
N LYS A 553 -16.99 -20.93 23.65
CA LYS A 553 -18.07 -21.85 23.26
C LYS A 553 -18.53 -21.62 21.82
N GLU A 554 -18.72 -20.36 21.44
CA GLU A 554 -19.11 -20.00 20.07
C GLU A 554 -18.01 -20.35 19.05
N LEU A 555 -16.75 -20.03 19.35
CA LEU A 555 -15.63 -20.40 18.48
C LEU A 555 -15.52 -21.92 18.28
N ASN A 556 -15.71 -22.73 19.32
CA ASN A 556 -15.75 -24.18 19.17
C ASN A 556 -16.87 -24.66 18.22
N LYS A 557 -18.03 -24.00 18.23
CA LYS A 557 -19.17 -24.32 17.34
C LYS A 557 -18.91 -23.94 15.88
N TYR A 558 -18.14 -22.87 15.65
CA TYR A 558 -17.83 -22.36 14.32
C TYR A 558 -16.40 -22.60 13.86
N SER A 559 -15.71 -23.52 14.51
CA SER A 559 -14.41 -24.03 14.07
C SER A 559 -14.52 -25.48 13.64
N ARG A 560 -13.49 -25.96 12.93
CA ARG A 560 -13.43 -27.35 12.46
C ARG A 560 -12.01 -27.90 12.62
N GLU A 561 -11.94 -29.16 12.99
CA GLU A 561 -10.75 -30.00 12.84
C GLU A 561 -10.92 -30.83 11.56
N GLY A 562 -9.89 -30.86 10.71
CA GLY A 562 -9.93 -31.56 9.43
C GLY A 562 -10.70 -30.85 8.30
N LEU A 563 -10.74 -31.49 7.13
CA LEU A 563 -11.43 -30.98 5.93
C LEU A 563 -12.79 -31.67 5.69
N LEU A 564 -13.70 -30.98 5.00
CA LEU A 564 -14.90 -31.64 4.46
C LEU A 564 -14.56 -32.50 3.25
N LYS A 565 -15.38 -33.53 3.00
CA LYS A 565 -15.26 -34.38 1.80
C LYS A 565 -15.25 -33.57 0.50
N VAL A 566 -16.01 -32.47 0.44
CA VAL A 566 -16.00 -31.57 -0.72
C VAL A 566 -14.64 -30.88 -0.92
N ASN A 567 -13.98 -30.44 0.16
CA ASN A 567 -12.64 -29.86 0.08
C ASN A 567 -11.63 -30.89 -0.44
N ILE A 568 -11.67 -32.12 0.11
CA ILE A 568 -10.80 -33.22 -0.31
C ILE A 568 -11.00 -33.55 -1.80
N ASN A 569 -12.24 -33.60 -2.27
CA ASN A 569 -12.54 -33.87 -3.68
C ASN A 569 -12.02 -32.76 -4.61
N ASN A 570 -12.13 -31.49 -4.20
CA ASN A 570 -11.58 -30.38 -4.97
C ASN A 570 -10.05 -30.49 -5.10
N ILE A 571 -9.36 -30.75 -3.99
CA ILE A 571 -7.91 -30.95 -3.97
C ILE A 571 -7.50 -32.11 -4.88
N LYS A 572 -8.22 -33.24 -4.84
CA LYS A 572 -7.97 -34.37 -5.76
C LYS A 572 -8.13 -33.98 -7.24
N GLY A 573 -9.08 -33.09 -7.54
CA GLY A 573 -9.26 -32.54 -8.88
C GLY A 573 -8.07 -31.68 -9.33
N GLU A 574 -7.55 -30.83 -8.44
CA GLU A 574 -6.34 -30.03 -8.70
C GLU A 574 -5.11 -30.92 -8.94
N VAL A 575 -4.90 -31.93 -8.09
CA VAL A 575 -3.81 -32.92 -8.28
C VAL A 575 -3.94 -33.62 -9.64
N TYR A 576 -5.14 -34.08 -10.00
CA TYR A 576 -5.38 -34.69 -11.30
C TYR A 576 -5.03 -33.74 -12.46
N PHE A 577 -5.38 -32.46 -12.36
CA PHE A 577 -5.03 -31.45 -13.36
C PHE A 577 -3.51 -31.26 -13.49
N PHE A 578 -2.79 -31.20 -12.37
CA PHE A 578 -1.33 -31.09 -12.37
C PHE A 578 -0.66 -32.30 -13.01
N GLU A 579 -1.13 -33.51 -12.69
CA GLU A 579 -0.54 -34.75 -13.21
C GLU A 579 -0.84 -34.98 -14.69
N ASN A 580 -2.04 -34.62 -15.17
CA ASN A 580 -2.50 -35.03 -16.51
C ASN A 580 -2.58 -33.88 -17.52
N ASN A 581 -2.86 -32.65 -17.09
CA ASN A 581 -3.11 -31.53 -17.99
C ASN A 581 -1.95 -30.56 -18.08
N LEU A 582 -1.24 -30.28 -16.97
CA LEU A 582 -0.16 -29.29 -16.95
C LEU A 582 0.98 -29.65 -17.92
N GLN A 583 1.39 -30.91 -17.98
CA GLN A 583 2.44 -31.35 -18.90
C GLN A 583 2.10 -31.04 -20.37
N THR A 584 0.84 -31.22 -20.75
CA THR A 584 0.37 -30.89 -22.10
C THR A 584 0.48 -29.39 -22.39
N ILE A 585 0.15 -28.56 -21.40
CA ILE A 585 0.27 -27.10 -21.50
C ILE A 585 1.74 -26.69 -21.65
N LEU A 586 2.64 -27.23 -20.81
CA LEU A 586 4.07 -26.93 -20.86
C LEU A 586 4.69 -27.34 -22.20
N ASN A 587 4.38 -28.54 -22.71
CA ASN A 587 4.83 -29.00 -24.02
C ASN A 587 4.36 -28.09 -25.17
N ASN A 588 3.16 -27.50 -25.05
CA ASN A 588 2.63 -26.56 -26.04
C ASN A 588 3.32 -25.19 -25.96
N ILE A 589 3.74 -24.77 -24.77
CA ILE A 589 4.53 -23.54 -24.57
C ILE A 589 5.93 -23.73 -25.17
N GLU A 590 6.61 -24.84 -24.86
CA GLU A 590 7.97 -25.11 -25.37
C GLU A 590 8.06 -25.10 -26.90
N LYS A 591 7.00 -25.56 -27.58
CA LYS A 591 6.91 -25.53 -29.05
C LYS A 591 6.73 -24.13 -29.65
N LYS A 592 6.43 -23.11 -28.84
CA LYS A 592 6.31 -21.71 -29.31
C LYS A 592 7.66 -21.01 -29.23
N SER A 593 8.11 -20.43 -30.35
CA SER A 593 9.23 -19.49 -30.35
C SER A 593 8.79 -18.19 -29.67
N PHE A 594 9.31 -17.91 -28.47
CA PHE A 594 9.11 -16.64 -27.76
C PHE A 594 10.18 -15.59 -28.07
N LEU A 595 11.14 -15.91 -28.93
CA LEU A 595 12.11 -14.93 -29.43
C LEU A 595 11.47 -14.13 -30.57
N SER A 596 10.98 -12.94 -30.25
CA SER A 596 10.66 -11.87 -31.22
C SER A 596 11.30 -10.56 -30.77
#